data_AF-A0A6B5G7T0-F1
#
_entry.id   AF-A0A6B5G7T0-F1
#
_cell.length_a   1.000
_cell.length_b   1.000
_cell.length_c   1.000
_cell.angle_alpha   90.00
_cell.angle_beta   90.00
_cell.angle_gamma   90.00
#
_symmetry.space_group_name_H-M   'P 1'
#
loop_
_entity.id
_entity.type
_entity.pdbx_description
1 polymer ?
#
loop_
_entity_poly.entity_id
_entity_poly.type
_entity_poly.pdbx_seq_one_letter_code
_entity_poly.pdbx_strand_id
1 'polypeptide(L)' 'MQAQNKKVIYYYYDEAGNRRLLSIGNLDTYLLADIKSRFDLYKKKIPDLDNLFVQIDGVEFKLL' A
#
# COMPACT_ATOMS: atom_id res chain seq x y z
N MET A 1 4.42 -1.04 -24.16
CA MET A 1 3.64 -1.50 -22.99
C MET A 1 2.74 -0.36 -22.57
N GLN A 2 1.41 -0.47 -22.74
CA GLN A 2 0.49 0.54 -22.24
C GLN A 2 0.49 0.46 -20.71
N ALA A 3 0.80 1.57 -20.04
CA ALA A 3 0.63 1.67 -18.60
C ALA A 3 -0.82 1.33 -18.27
N GLN A 4 -1.04 0.22 -17.57
CA GLN A 4 -2.35 -0.05 -16.99
C GLN A 4 -2.60 1.09 -16.01
N ASN A 5 -3.53 1.98 -16.34
CA ASN A 5 -3.92 3.17 -15.55
C ASN A 5 -4.56 2.81 -14.19
N LYS A 6 -4.29 1.63 -13.65
CA LYS A 6 -4.80 1.13 -12.39
C LYS A 6 -4.06 1.83 -11.27
N LYS A 7 -4.82 2.38 -10.32
CA LYS A 7 -4.27 3.00 -9.11
C LYS A 7 -3.93 1.91 -8.09
N VAL A 8 -2.86 2.17 -7.36
CA VAL A 8 -2.42 1.36 -6.21
C VAL A 8 -2.54 2.25 -4.99
N ILE A 9 -3.28 1.84 -3.97
CA ILE A 9 -3.52 2.65 -2.77
C ILE A 9 -2.99 1.90 -1.56
N TYR A 10 -2.06 2.51 -0.83
CA TYR A 10 -1.49 1.98 0.40
C TYR A 10 -2.14 2.64 1.62
N TYR A 11 -2.54 1.86 2.61
CA TYR A 11 -3.19 2.34 3.81
C TYR A 11 -3.12 1.32 4.95
N TYR A 12 -3.48 1.75 6.14
CA TYR A 12 -3.66 0.89 7.31
C TYR A 12 -4.95 1.28 8.04
N TYR A 13 -5.39 0.47 8.99
CA TYR A 13 -6.50 0.82 9.87
C TYR A 13 -5.96 1.32 11.22
N ASP A 14 -6.46 2.46 11.70
CA ASP A 14 -6.14 2.86 13.07
C ASP A 14 -6.89 2.03 14.12
N GLU A 15 -6.60 2.25 15.40
CA GLU A 15 -7.25 1.52 16.50
C GLU A 15 -8.78 1.66 16.52
N ALA A 16 -9.30 2.76 15.97
CA ALA A 16 -10.73 3.00 15.84
C ALA A 16 -11.33 2.41 14.55
N GLY A 17 -10.53 1.66 13.76
CA GLY A 17 -10.96 1.01 12.53
C GLY A 17 -11.06 1.95 11.33
N ASN A 18 -10.49 3.16 11.38
CA ASN A 18 -10.54 4.10 10.27
C ASN A 18 -9.39 3.84 9.30
N ARG A 19 -9.71 3.90 8.00
CA ARG A 19 -8.71 3.80 6.93
C ARG A 19 -7.82 5.05 6.91
N ARG A 20 -6.52 4.85 7.11
CA ARG A 20 -5.49 5.89 7.07
C ARG A 20 -4.63 5.74 5.82
N LEU A 21 -4.77 6.70 4.91
CA LEU A 21 -4.02 6.73 3.66
C LEU A 21 -2.53 6.94 3.92
N LEU A 22 -1.70 6.11 3.30
CA LEU A 22 -0.24 6.24 3.31
C LEU A 22 0.29 6.79 1.98
N SER A 23 -0.19 6.27 0.85
CA SER A 23 0.20 6.76 -0.48
C SER A 23 -0.71 6.23 -1.59
N ILE A 24 -0.66 6.91 -2.73
CA ILE A 24 -1.29 6.49 -3.98
C ILE A 24 -0.22 6.42 -5.05
N GLY A 25 -0.15 5.30 -5.75
CA GLY A 25 0.71 5.05 -6.91
C GLY A 25 -0.10 4.62 -8.12
N ASN A 26 0.62 4.29 -9.19
CA ASN A 26 0.07 3.60 -10.34
C ASN A 26 0.61 2.18 -10.37
N LEU A 27 -0.15 1.27 -10.96
CA LEU A 27 0.30 -0.08 -11.21
C LEU A 27 1.37 -0.04 -12.31
N ASP A 28 2.59 -0.43 -11.97
CA ASP A 28 3.67 -0.61 -12.92
C ASP A 28 4.29 -2.01 -12.79
N THR A 29 5.11 -2.38 -13.77
CA THR A 29 5.76 -3.70 -13.85
C THR A 29 6.69 -4.02 -12.67
N TYR A 30 7.09 -3.02 -11.90
CA TYR A 30 7.99 -3.13 -10.73
C TYR A 30 7.24 -2.98 -9.40
N LEU A 31 5.91 -3.12 -9.40
CA LEU A 31 5.08 -3.01 -8.20
C LEU A 31 5.62 -3.82 -7.01
N LEU A 32 6.10 -5.05 -7.21
CA LEU A 32 6.63 -5.87 -6.11
C LEU A 32 7.88 -5.25 -5.45
N ALA A 33 8.76 -4.64 -6.23
CA ALA A 33 9.94 -3.96 -5.71
C ALA A 33 9.57 -2.64 -5.01
N ASP A 34 8.59 -1.92 -5.57
CA ASP A 34 8.02 -0.70 -4.98
C ASP A 34 7.30 -0.99 -3.65
N ILE A 35 6.49 -2.06 -3.58
CA ILE A 35 5.82 -2.50 -2.34
C ILE A 35 6.84 -2.74 -1.23
N LYS A 36 7.93 -3.48 -1.50
CA LYS A 36 8.97 -3.76 -0.49
C LYS A 36 9.65 -2.48 0.00
N SER A 37 10.02 -1.60 -0.92
CA SER A 37 10.70 -0.34 -0.58
C SER A 37 9.79 0.59 0.23
N ARG A 38 8.52 0.67 -0.13
CA ARG A 38 7.49 1.43 0.61
C ARG A 38 7.21 0.82 1.97
N PHE A 39 7.16 -0.50 2.05
CA PHE A 39 6.96 -1.22 3.29
C PHE A 39 8.01 -0.84 4.35
N ASP A 40 9.30 -0.92 4.00
CA ASP A 40 10.39 -0.55 4.91
C ASP A 40 10.29 0.93 5.33
N LEU A 41 9.84 1.80 4.42
CA LEU A 41 9.64 3.21 4.70
C LEU A 41 8.47 3.45 5.67
N TYR A 42 7.36 2.71 5.53
CA TYR A 42 6.22 2.84 6.42
C TYR A 42 6.51 2.28 7.81
N LYS A 43 7.17 1.12 7.92
CA LYS A 43 7.60 0.59 9.23
C LYS A 43 8.56 1.50 9.97
N LYS A 44 9.46 2.21 9.26
CA LYS A 44 10.33 3.21 9.89
C LYS A 44 9.56 4.39 10.46
N LYS A 45 8.44 4.78 9.85
CA LYS A 45 7.60 5.89 10.31
C LYS A 45 6.58 5.47 11.37
N ILE A 46 6.09 4.23 11.28
CA ILE A 46 5.09 3.64 12.15
C ILE A 46 5.62 2.26 12.57
N PRO A 47 6.42 2.19 13.65
CA PRO A 47 7.09 0.95 14.06
C PRO A 47 6.13 -0.22 14.30
N ASP A 48 4.94 0.08 14.85
CA ASP A 48 3.92 -0.90 15.22
C ASP A 48 2.93 -1.20 14.07
N LEU A 49 3.28 -0.84 12.83
CA LEU A 49 2.45 -1.12 11.66
C LEU A 49 2.43 -2.62 11.35
N ASP A 50 1.34 -3.29 11.73
CA ASP A 50 1.10 -4.73 11.55
C ASP A 50 -0.10 -5.04 10.64
N ASN A 51 -0.78 -4.00 10.15
CA ASN A 51 -2.04 -4.09 9.42
C ASN A 51 -2.00 -3.23 8.15
N LEU A 52 -0.95 -3.45 7.35
CA LEU A 52 -0.76 -2.74 6.08
C LEU A 52 -1.57 -3.40 4.97
N PHE A 53 -2.27 -2.58 4.20
CA PHE A 53 -3.07 -2.99 3.06
C PHE A 53 -2.63 -2.27 1.78
N VAL A 54 -2.80 -2.98 0.67
CA VAL A 54 -2.73 -2.40 -0.67
C VAL A 54 -4.04 -2.67 -1.40
N GLN A 55 -4.61 -1.66 -2.03
CA GLN A 55 -5.76 -1.80 -2.90
C GLN A 55 -5.37 -1.54 -4.35
N ILE A 56 -5.69 -2.48 -5.23
CA ILE A 56 -5.42 -2.43 -6.66
C ILE A 56 -6.74 -2.72 -7.36
N ASP A 57 -7.19 -1.78 -8.21
CA ASP A 57 -8.43 -1.96 -8.99
C ASP A 57 -9.66 -2.25 -8.10
N GLY A 58 -9.71 -1.64 -6.91
CA GLY A 58 -10.77 -1.84 -5.93
C GLY A 58 -10.60 -3.09 -5.05
N VAL A 59 -9.72 -4.03 -5.41
CA VAL A 59 -9.45 -5.24 -4.63
C VAL A 59 -8.40 -4.97 -3.56
N GLU A 60 -8.73 -5.28 -2.31
CA GLU A 60 -7.85 -5.12 -1.14
C GLU A 60 -7.02 -6.38 -0.90
N PHE A 61 -5.74 -6.20 -0.58
CA PHE A 61 -4.80 -7.24 -0.18
C PHE A 61 -4.12 -6.83 1.12
N LYS A 62 -4.12 -7.73 2.10
CA LYS A 62 -3.37 -7.59 3.35
C LYS A 62 -1.91 -7.97 3.10
N LEU A 63 -0.98 -7.09 3.45
CA LEU A 63 0.47 -7.28 3.26
C LEU A 63 1.17 -7.79 4.54
N LEU A 64 0.62 -7.47 5.70
CA LEU A 64 0.98 -7.94 7.04
C LEU A 64 -0.31 -8.29 7.77
#